data_AF-A0A6B0VGH3-F1
#
_entry.id   AF-A0A6B0VGH3-F1
#
_cell.length_a   1.000
_cell.length_b   1.000
_cell.length_c   1.000
_cell.angle_alpha   90.00
_cell.angle_beta   90.00
_cell.angle_gamma   90.00
#
_symmetry.space_group_name_H-M   'P 1'
#
loop_
_entity.id
_entity.type
_entity.pdbx_description
1 polymer ?
#
loop_
_entity_poly.entity_id
_entity_poly.type
_entity_poly.pdbx_seq_one_letter_code
_entity_poly.pdbx_strand_id
1 'polypeptide(L)'
;MPLEFSSSGDSPGLERVIGALDDADCREIVSLLEAPKTVPEIAEEAELPLSTTYRKLDLLTEADLVNETVGVRQGRHHKSRYVADFDCIGITLDDDREFQVAIDRSTDQSLGIWSDATQEF
;
A
#
# COMPACT_ATOMS: atom_id res chain seq x y z
N MET A 1 25.89 -4.65 -12.93
CA MET A 1 26.19 -3.96 -11.66
C MET A 1 25.31 -4.61 -10.60
N PRO A 2 25.82 -4.96 -9.41
CA PRO A 2 24.93 -5.39 -8.35
C PRO A 2 24.18 -4.16 -7.84
N LEU A 3 22.85 -4.27 -7.76
CA LEU A 3 22.02 -3.26 -7.13
C LEU A 3 22.26 -3.38 -5.62
N GLU A 4 22.98 -2.43 -5.04
CA GLU A 4 23.10 -2.32 -3.58
C GLU A 4 21.75 -1.90 -3.00
N PHE A 5 20.85 -2.88 -2.79
CA PHE A 5 19.73 -2.69 -1.89
C PHE A 5 20.27 -2.76 -0.46
N SER A 6 20.56 -1.59 0.09
CA SER A 6 20.80 -1.47 1.52
C SER A 6 19.54 -1.97 2.24
N SER A 7 19.65 -3.14 2.87
CA SER A 7 18.66 -3.61 3.84
C SER A 7 18.65 -2.65 5.02
N SER A 8 17.86 -1.59 4.89
CA SER A 8 17.64 -0.59 5.92
C SER A 8 16.16 -0.59 6.29
N GLY A 9 15.73 -1.67 6.93
CA GLY A 9 14.91 -1.60 8.14
C GLY A 9 13.50 -1.02 8.13
N ASP A 10 12.87 -0.68 6.99
CA ASP A 10 11.50 -0.12 7.00
C ASP A 10 10.59 -0.59 5.85
N SER A 11 10.97 -1.64 5.12
CA SER A 11 10.08 -2.24 4.10
C SER A 11 9.07 -3.16 4.78
N PRO A 12 7.75 -3.08 4.47
CA PRO A 12 6.77 -4.00 5.02
C PRO A 12 7.17 -5.43 4.65
N GLY A 13 7.08 -6.36 5.60
CA GLY A 13 7.39 -7.76 5.34
C GLY A 13 6.47 -8.34 4.27
N LEU A 14 7.02 -9.13 3.33
CA LEU A 14 6.29 -9.77 2.23
C LEU A 14 4.97 -10.42 2.68
N GLU A 15 5.00 -11.15 3.79
CA GLU A 15 3.83 -11.85 4.34
C GLU A 15 2.69 -10.89 4.69
N ARG A 16 2.99 -9.66 5.15
CA ARG A 16 1.98 -8.64 5.46
C ARG A 16 1.36 -8.09 4.18
N VAL A 17 2.19 -7.77 3.19
CA VAL A 17 1.71 -7.23 1.90
C VAL A 17 0.83 -8.27 1.19
N ILE A 18 1.29 -9.52 1.08
CA ILE A 18 0.51 -10.59 0.46
C ILE A 18 -0.75 -10.88 1.28
N GLY A 19 -0.64 -10.98 2.61
CA GLY A 19 -1.78 -11.25 3.48
C GLY A 19 -2.86 -10.17 3.40
N ALA A 20 -2.47 -8.90 3.28
CA ALA A 20 -3.41 -7.81 3.06
C ALA A 20 -4.05 -7.86 1.67
N LEU A 21 -3.29 -8.16 0.62
CA LEU A 21 -3.77 -8.17 -0.77
C LEU A 21 -4.52 -9.45 -1.19
N ASP A 22 -4.40 -10.55 -0.44
CA ASP A 22 -5.23 -11.75 -0.62
C ASP A 22 -6.72 -11.43 -0.36
N ASP A 23 -6.96 -10.49 0.55
CA ASP A 23 -8.29 -10.03 0.93
C ASP A 23 -8.92 -9.13 -0.15
N ALA A 24 -10.12 -9.49 -0.60
CA ALA A 24 -10.84 -8.73 -1.63
C ALA A 24 -11.26 -7.34 -1.13
N ASP A 25 -11.71 -7.24 0.13
CA ASP A 25 -12.14 -5.97 0.73
C ASP A 25 -10.96 -5.00 0.84
N CYS A 26 -9.76 -5.50 1.14
CA CYS A 26 -8.55 -4.69 1.18
C CYS A 26 -8.21 -4.11 -0.19
N ARG A 27 -8.29 -4.92 -1.26
CA ARG A 27 -8.04 -4.46 -2.63
C ARG A 27 -9.05 -3.43 -3.09
N GLU A 28 -10.30 -3.60 -2.70
CA GLU A 28 -11.36 -2.63 -2.97
C GLU A 28 -11.09 -1.31 -2.24
N ILE A 29 -10.77 -1.35 -0.94
CA ILE A 29 -10.40 -0.16 -0.17
C ILE A 29 -9.23 0.58 -0.82
N VAL A 30 -8.14 -0.11 -1.20
CA VAL A 30 -7.00 0.52 -1.88
C VAL A 30 -7.44 1.22 -3.17
N SER A 31 -8.29 0.58 -3.96
CA SER A 31 -8.80 1.14 -5.22
C SER A 31 -9.68 2.39 -5.02
N LEU A 32 -10.31 2.54 -3.85
CA LEU A 32 -11.11 3.71 -3.51
C LEU A 32 -10.28 4.90 -3.01
N LEU A 33 -9.01 4.68 -2.66
CA LEU A 33 -8.14 5.67 -2.01
C LEU A 33 -7.30 6.52 -2.98
N GLU A 34 -7.81 6.77 -4.19
CA GLU A 34 -7.24 7.72 -5.17
C GLU A 34 -7.14 9.16 -4.60
N ALA A 35 -7.91 9.46 -3.56
CA ALA A 35 -7.84 10.71 -2.80
C ALA A 35 -8.05 10.45 -1.30
N PRO A 36 -7.61 11.35 -0.40
CA PRO A 36 -7.74 11.14 1.04
C PRO A 36 -9.20 11.06 1.51
N LYS A 37 -9.62 9.89 2.02
CA LYS A 37 -10.99 9.62 2.49
C LYS A 37 -11.04 9.25 3.97
N THR A 38 -12.14 9.56 4.65
CA THR A 38 -12.37 9.16 6.03
C THR A 38 -12.94 7.73 6.09
N VAL A 39 -12.76 7.04 7.21
CA VAL A 39 -13.32 5.69 7.44
C VAL A 39 -14.80 5.55 7.05
N PRO A 40 -15.73 6.46 7.43
CA PRO A 40 -17.13 6.32 7.03
C PRO A 40 -17.36 6.47 5.53
N GLU A 41 -16.57 7.29 4.82
CA GLU A 41 -16.66 7.40 3.36
C GLU A 41 -16.21 6.08 2.70
N ILE A 42 -15.08 5.52 3.17
CA ILE A 42 -14.56 4.24 2.69
C ILE A 42 -15.57 3.11 2.96
N ALA A 43 -16.17 3.06 4.14
CA ALA A 43 -17.16 2.04 4.51
C ALA A 43 -18.42 2.11 3.65
N GLU A 44 -18.89 3.32 3.34
CA GLU A 44 -20.04 3.53 2.46
C GLU A 44 -19.74 3.08 1.03
N GLU A 45 -18.61 3.49 0.47
CA GLU A 45 -18.25 3.20 -0.92
C GLU A 45 -17.86 1.73 -1.15
N ALA A 46 -17.19 1.09 -0.19
CA ALA A 46 -16.87 -0.34 -0.25
C ALA A 46 -18.03 -1.24 0.20
N GLU A 47 -19.17 -0.66 0.59
CA GLU A 47 -20.33 -1.39 1.14
C GLU A 47 -19.99 -2.30 2.34
N LEU A 48 -19.04 -1.87 3.17
CA LEU A 48 -18.53 -2.63 4.32
C LEU A 48 -19.07 -2.11 5.67
N PRO A 49 -19.27 -2.99 6.67
CA PRO A 49 -19.49 -2.55 8.04
C PRO A 49 -18.29 -1.75 8.56
N LEU A 50 -18.53 -0.66 9.30
CA LEU A 50 -17.46 0.17 9.89
C LEU A 50 -16.40 -0.64 10.65
N SER A 51 -16.82 -1.64 11.44
CA SER A 51 -15.89 -2.50 12.19
C SER A 51 -14.99 -3.33 11.28
N THR A 52 -15.50 -3.77 10.12
CA THR A 52 -14.70 -4.43 9.09
C THR A 52 -13.75 -3.43 8.46
N THR A 53 -14.24 -2.24 8.04
CA THR A 53 -13.41 -1.20 7.44
C THR A 53 -12.24 -0.80 8.34
N TYR A 54 -12.46 -0.58 9.64
CA TYR A 54 -11.38 -0.30 10.59
C TYR A 54 -10.34 -1.42 10.62
N ARG A 55 -10.77 -2.69 10.67
CA ARG A 55 -9.84 -3.84 10.67
C ARG A 55 -9.04 -3.95 9.37
N LYS A 56 -9.66 -3.69 8.22
CA LYS A 56 -8.97 -3.75 6.92
C LYS A 56 -7.98 -2.59 6.77
N LEU A 57 -8.36 -1.38 7.21
CA LEU A 57 -7.46 -0.22 7.21
C LEU A 57 -6.27 -0.44 8.14
N ASP A 58 -6.46 -1.07 9.29
CA ASP A 58 -5.37 -1.47 10.19
C ASP A 58 -4.39 -2.41 9.47
N LEU A 59 -4.89 -3.49 8.85
CA LEU A 59 -4.07 -4.42 8.06
C LEU A 59 -3.30 -3.73 6.92
N LEU A 60 -3.97 -2.84 6.18
CA LEU A 60 -3.37 -2.09 5.09
C LEU A 60 -2.31 -1.09 5.59
N THR A 61 -2.51 -0.50 6.77
CA THR A 61 -1.54 0.40 7.40
C THR A 61 -0.33 -0.38 7.93
N GLU A 62 -0.54 -1.53 8.55
CA GLU A 62 0.54 -2.44 9.00
C GLU A 62 1.36 -3.00 7.82
N ALA A 63 0.75 -3.11 6.63
CA ALA A 63 1.40 -3.49 5.39
C ALA A 63 2.03 -2.31 4.63
N ASP A 64 1.98 -1.09 5.19
CA ASP A 64 2.48 0.15 4.57
C ASP A 64 1.84 0.43 3.18
N LEU A 65 0.63 -0.10 2.94
CA LEU A 65 -0.15 0.11 1.71
C LEU A 65 -1.06 1.33 1.80
N VAL A 66 -1.45 1.71 3.01
CA VAL A 66 -2.32 2.86 3.27
C VAL A 66 -1.73 3.67 4.42
N ASN A 67 -1.75 4.99 4.27
CA ASN A 67 -1.29 5.91 5.30
C ASN A 67 -2.43 6.73 5.90
N GLU A 68 -2.42 6.85 7.22
CA GLU A 68 -3.29 7.77 7.96
C GLU A 68 -2.72 9.19 7.88
N THR A 69 -3.41 10.08 7.18
CA THR A 69 -3.13 11.51 7.13
C THR A 69 -4.02 12.27 8.14
N VAL A 70 -3.40 13.17 8.89
CA VAL A 70 -4.12 14.07 9.79
C VAL A 70 -4.83 15.13 8.95
N GLY A 71 -6.16 15.01 8.83
CA GLY A 71 -6.96 15.90 7.99
C GLY A 71 -6.78 17.38 8.31
N VAL A 72 -6.49 18.18 7.28
CA VAL A 72 -6.43 19.65 7.37
C VAL A 72 -7.81 20.20 7.76
N ARG A 73 -7.80 21.10 8.75
CA ARG A 73 -8.93 21.61 9.54
C ARG A 73 -10.10 22.17 8.74
N GLN A 74 -11.29 21.57 8.87
CA GLN A 74 -12.59 22.25 8.77
C GLN A 74 -13.52 21.78 9.90
N GLY A 75 -13.35 22.32 11.10
CA GLY A 75 -14.26 22.10 12.25
C GLY A 75 -13.64 21.46 13.49
N ARG A 76 -14.46 21.30 14.55
CA ARG A 76 -14.08 20.90 15.93
C ARG A 76 -13.83 19.40 16.12
N HIS A 77 -13.92 18.57 15.07
CA HIS A 77 -13.66 17.13 15.12
C HIS A 77 -12.57 16.75 14.13
N HIS A 78 -11.50 16.16 14.63
CA HIS A 78 -10.47 15.52 13.81
C HIS A 78 -11.07 14.22 13.30
N LYS A 79 -11.23 14.08 11.97
CA LYS A 79 -11.49 12.78 11.35
C LYS A 79 -10.22 12.39 10.61
N SER A 80 -9.64 11.26 11.01
CA SER A 80 -8.54 10.61 10.31
C SER A 80 -8.92 10.36 8.86
N ARG A 81 -8.00 10.67 7.95
CA ARG A 81 -8.14 10.40 6.52
C ARG A 81 -7.09 9.39 6.12
N TYR A 82 -7.42 8.53 5.18
CA TYR A 82 -6.55 7.48 4.67
C TYR A 82 -6.28 7.74 3.20
N VAL A 83 -5.09 7.39 2.72
CA VAL A 83 -4.67 7.50 1.32
C VAL A 83 -3.77 6.32 0.96
N ALA A 84 -3.88 5.83 -0.27
CA ALA A 84 -2.92 4.91 -0.87
C ALA A 84 -1.92 5.74 -1.69
N ASP A 85 -0.67 5.82 -1.22
CA ASP A 85 0.38 6.66 -1.82
C ASP A 85 1.39 5.80 -2.60
N PHE A 86 0.89 4.88 -3.44
CA PHE A 86 1.74 4.02 -4.26
C PHE A 86 1.08 3.69 -5.59
N ASP A 87 1.92 3.43 -6.60
CA ASP A 87 1.46 3.10 -7.96
C ASP A 87 1.84 1.67 -8.35
N CYS A 88 2.88 1.10 -7.74
CA CYS A 88 3.39 -0.22 -8.08
C CYS A 88 3.89 -0.99 -6.86
N ILE A 89 3.65 -2.30 -6.86
CA ILE A 89 4.23 -3.26 -5.92
C ILE A 89 5.02 -4.28 -6.72
N GLY A 90 6.32 -4.38 -6.43
CA GLY A 90 7.23 -5.36 -7.01
C GLY A 90 7.56 -6.46 -6.01
N ILE A 91 7.53 -7.71 -6.46
CA ILE A 91 8.03 -8.87 -5.71
C ILE A 91 9.18 -9.48 -6.51
N THR A 92 10.35 -9.57 -5.89
CA THR A 92 11.57 -10.10 -6.51
C THR A 92 12.11 -11.27 -5.70
N LEU A 93 12.88 -12.14 -6.36
CA LEU A 93 13.65 -13.21 -5.74
C LEU A 93 15.12 -12.93 -6.04
N ASP A 94 15.92 -12.72 -5.00
CA ASP A 94 17.35 -12.42 -5.18
C ASP A 94 18.21 -13.69 -5.38
N ASP A 95 19.51 -13.50 -5.58
CA ASP A 95 20.50 -14.58 -5.77
C ASP A 95 20.61 -15.53 -4.56
N ASP A 96 20.32 -15.06 -3.35
CA ASP A 96 20.28 -15.85 -2.12
C ASP A 96 18.95 -16.61 -1.96
N ARG A 97 18.04 -16.48 -2.94
CA ARG A 97 16.67 -17.04 -2.95
C ARG A 97 15.79 -16.46 -1.84
N GLU A 98 16.03 -15.23 -1.45
CA GLU A 98 15.15 -14.52 -0.54
C GLU A 98 14.15 -13.67 -1.33
N PHE A 99 12.89 -13.68 -0.88
CA PHE A 99 11.87 -12.84 -1.49
C PHE A 99 11.95 -11.43 -0.93
N GLN A 100 11.92 -10.44 -1.81
CA GLN A 100 11.91 -9.03 -1.47
C GLN A 100 10.64 -8.38 -2.02
N VAL A 101 10.12 -7.41 -1.28
CA VAL A 101 8.98 -6.58 -1.70
C VAL A 101 9.41 -5.13 -1.76
N ALA A 102 9.04 -4.46 -2.85
CA ALA A 102 9.26 -3.05 -3.07
C ALA A 102 7.92 -2.37 -3.37
N ILE A 103 7.65 -1.26 -2.70
CA ILE A 103 6.47 -0.42 -2.95
C ILE A 103 6.97 0.89 -3.54
N ASP A 104 6.59 1.18 -4.78
CA ASP A 104 6.96 2.41 -5.46
C ASP A 104 5.90 3.48 -5.18
N ARG A 105 6.33 4.55 -4.50
CA ARG A 105 5.51 5.70 -4.08
C ARG A 105 5.76 6.94 -4.91
N SER A 106 6.44 6.81 -6.05
CA SER A 106 6.80 7.96 -6.86
C SER A 106 5.60 8.48 -7.63
N THR A 107 5.14 9.68 -7.27
CA THR A 107 4.22 10.48 -8.10
C THR A 107 4.78 10.79 -9.50
N ASP A 108 6.05 10.45 -9.75
CA ASP A 108 6.72 10.59 -11.04
C ASP A 108 7.05 9.20 -11.60
N GLN A 109 6.23 8.77 -12.56
CA GLN A 109 6.43 7.75 -13.61
C GLN A 109 7.70 6.88 -13.51
N SER A 110 7.89 6.15 -12.42
CA SER A 110 8.94 5.14 -12.34
C SER A 110 8.41 3.81 -12.88
N LEU A 111 7.96 3.85 -14.14
CA LEU A 111 7.75 2.65 -14.98
C LEU A 111 9.07 1.93 -15.30
N GLY A 112 10.20 2.39 -14.73
CA GLY A 112 11.54 1.85 -14.94
C GLY A 112 11.80 0.49 -14.29
N ILE A 113 10.98 0.06 -13.32
CA ILE A 113 11.17 -1.24 -12.65
C ILE A 113 10.76 -2.42 -13.58
N TRP A 114 9.88 -2.19 -14.56
CA TRP A 114 9.43 -3.23 -15.49
C TRP A 114 10.27 -3.34 -16.77
N SER A 115 11.17 -2.39 -17.04
CA SER A 115 12.06 -2.44 -18.20
C SER A 115 13.19 -3.46 -18.08
N ASP A 116 13.56 -3.88 -16.87
CA ASP A 116 14.64 -4.88 -16.68
C ASP A 116 14.10 -6.32 -16.57
N ALA A 117 12.81 -6.52 -16.29
CA ALA A 117 12.22 -7.85 -16.15
C ALA A 117 11.84 -8.53 -17.49
N THR A 118 12.04 -7.87 -18.64
CA THR A 118 11.71 -8.42 -19.98
C THR A 118 12.93 -8.60 -20.90
N GLN A 119 14.15 -8.47 -20.38
CA GLN A 119 15.35 -9.01 -21.01
C GLN A 119 15.90 -9.96 -19.93
N GLU A 120 15.83 -11.28 -20.00
CA GLU A 120 16.26 -12.16 -21.07
C GLU A 120 15.56 -13.52 -20.90
N PHE A 121 14.87 -14.01 -21.94
CA PHE A 121 14.52 -15.43 -22.13
C PHE A 121 14.76 -15.80 -23.59
#